data_AF-A0A953Q0R2-F1
#
_entry.id   AF-A0A953Q0R2-F1
#
_cell.length_a   1.000
_cell.length_b   1.000
_cell.length_c   1.000
_cell.angle_alpha   90.00
_cell.angle_beta   90.00
_cell.angle_gamma   90.00
#
_symmetry.space_group_name_H-M   'P 1'
#
loop_
_entity.id
_entity.type
_entity.pdbx_description
1 polymer ?
#
loop_
_entity_poly.entity_id
_entity_poly.type
_entity_poly.pdbx_seq_one_letter_code
_entity_poly.pdbx_strand_id
1 'polypeptide(L)'
;MTPKTTTKKLQSRAPKKTFSVLERNILMSKGVSEVQLEKIVKNGIRGREDFRAVGDAATLAVLADLPPDTAARVMAWALGLENIVVESADLVRCMYCGTKQPKDYKSGDLCVSCGKQAEPIMACFWCGSTGPGKFCRRCGAEFVPTGELELAILLKRDGLPKGDIPEKLRGMSQADKDVLWGRARRY
;
A
#
# COMPACT_ATOMS: atom_id res chain seq x y z
N MET A 1 -30.18 48.95 -38.93
CA MET A 1 -29.95 47.76 -38.06
C MET A 1 -28.89 46.90 -38.71
N THR A 2 -27.63 47.03 -38.28
CA THR A 2 -26.50 46.26 -38.79
C THR A 2 -25.96 45.36 -37.66
N PRO A 3 -25.85 44.03 -37.85
CA PRO A 3 -25.31 43.16 -36.83
C PRO A 3 -23.79 43.23 -36.81
N LYS A 4 -23.21 43.60 -35.66
CA LYS A 4 -21.76 43.56 -35.41
C LYS A 4 -21.33 42.12 -35.16
N THR A 5 -20.71 41.50 -36.15
CA THR A 5 -20.08 40.18 -36.04
C THR A 5 -18.81 40.32 -35.19
N THR A 6 -18.85 39.84 -33.95
CA THR A 6 -17.69 39.82 -33.06
C THR A 6 -16.98 38.47 -33.24
N THR A 7 -15.90 38.45 -34.01
CA THR A 7 -15.02 37.30 -34.19
C THR A 7 -14.27 37.01 -32.90
N LYS A 8 -14.72 35.97 -32.18
CA LYS A 8 -14.07 35.46 -30.97
C LYS A 8 -12.79 34.72 -31.38
N LYS A 9 -11.62 35.32 -31.15
CA LYS A 9 -10.29 34.69 -31.30
C LYS A 9 -10.23 33.44 -30.42
N LEU A 10 -10.25 32.25 -31.04
CA LEU A 10 -9.93 30.98 -30.39
C LEU A 10 -8.42 30.96 -30.16
N GLN A 11 -7.97 31.33 -28.95
CA GLN A 11 -6.60 31.08 -28.53
C GLN A 11 -6.49 29.61 -28.11
N SER A 12 -6.10 28.74 -29.04
CA SER A 12 -5.68 27.36 -28.75
C SER A 12 -4.32 27.36 -28.07
N ARG A 13 -4.29 27.63 -26.75
CA ARG A 13 -3.13 27.35 -25.93
C ARG A 13 -3.06 25.83 -25.73
N ALA A 14 -2.22 25.16 -26.52
CA ALA A 14 -1.86 23.77 -26.26
C ALA A 14 -1.38 23.62 -24.80
N PRO A 15 -1.94 22.69 -24.01
CA PRO A 15 -1.48 22.49 -22.64
C PRO A 15 -0.03 22.02 -22.69
N LYS A 16 0.84 22.63 -21.85
CA LYS A 16 2.21 22.17 -21.64
C LYS A 16 2.15 20.73 -21.15
N LYS A 17 2.29 19.76 -22.05
CA LYS A 17 2.30 18.34 -21.72
C LYS A 17 3.34 18.12 -20.64
N THR A 18 2.88 17.63 -19.51
CA THR A 18 3.65 17.26 -18.33
C THR A 18 3.09 15.90 -17.93
N PHE A 19 3.94 15.00 -17.42
CA PHE A 19 3.49 13.69 -16.98
C PHE A 19 2.24 13.80 -16.10
N SER A 20 1.21 13.06 -16.48
CA SER A 20 0.02 12.87 -15.66
C SER A 20 0.38 12.19 -14.34
N VAL A 21 -0.48 12.33 -13.33
CA VAL A 21 -0.30 11.68 -12.02
C VAL A 21 -0.11 10.17 -12.18
N LEU A 22 -0.87 9.55 -13.10
CA LEU A 22 -0.77 8.12 -13.39
C LEU A 22 0.59 7.74 -13.98
N GLU A 23 1.08 8.49 -14.97
CA GLU A 23 2.38 8.21 -15.59
C GLU A 23 3.53 8.35 -14.60
N ARG A 24 3.48 9.35 -13.71
CA ARG A 24 4.47 9.47 -12.62
C ARG A 24 4.45 8.27 -11.69
N ASN A 25 3.26 7.84 -11.26
CA ASN A 25 3.12 6.66 -10.40
C ASN A 25 3.65 5.40 -11.07
N ILE A 26 3.42 5.22 -12.38
CA ILE A 26 3.95 4.09 -13.13
C ILE A 26 5.47 4.14 -13.21
N LEU A 27 6.06 5.29 -13.53
CA LEU A 27 7.52 5.46 -13.60
C LEU A 27 8.17 5.18 -12.23
N MET A 28 7.59 5.70 -11.14
CA MET A 28 8.05 5.43 -9.78
C MET A 28 7.95 3.94 -9.42
N SER A 29 6.85 3.28 -9.77
CA SER A 29 6.68 1.83 -9.54
C SER A 29 7.73 0.98 -10.27
N LYS A 30 8.30 1.49 -11.38
CA LYS A 30 9.34 0.82 -12.16
C LYS A 30 10.76 1.06 -11.64
N GLY A 31 10.90 1.91 -10.63
CA GLY A 31 12.17 2.21 -9.96
C GLY A 31 12.79 3.55 -10.37
N VAL A 32 12.04 4.45 -11.01
CA VAL A 32 12.50 5.82 -11.30
C VAL A 32 12.28 6.70 -10.07
N SER A 33 13.36 7.30 -9.55
CA SER A 33 13.28 8.28 -8.47
C SER A 33 12.82 9.66 -8.96
N GLU A 34 12.35 10.52 -8.06
CA GLU A 34 11.91 11.89 -8.40
C GLU A 34 13.04 12.71 -9.07
N VAL A 35 14.28 12.53 -8.62
CA VAL A 35 15.47 13.19 -9.19
C VAL A 35 15.71 12.74 -10.64
N GLN A 36 15.53 11.45 -10.94
CA GLN A 36 15.66 10.91 -12.29
C GLN A 36 14.50 11.37 -13.17
N LEU A 37 13.30 11.51 -12.61
CA LEU A 37 12.14 12.04 -13.32
C LEU A 37 12.36 13.50 -13.75
N GLU A 38 12.97 14.33 -12.90
CA GLU A 38 13.37 15.69 -13.27
C GLU A 38 14.38 15.72 -14.42
N LYS A 39 15.38 14.82 -14.41
CA LYS A 39 16.33 14.66 -15.52
C LYS A 39 15.62 14.27 -16.82
N ILE A 40 14.65 13.35 -16.78
CA ILE A 40 13.85 12.95 -17.94
C ILE A 40 13.08 14.16 -18.51
N VAL A 41 12.43 14.95 -17.65
CA VAL A 41 11.70 16.16 -18.06
C VAL A 41 12.64 17.23 -18.63
N LYS A 42 13.85 17.38 -18.06
CA LYS A 42 14.88 18.30 -18.55
C LYS A 42 15.36 17.93 -19.95
N ASN A 43 15.44 16.64 -20.26
CA ASN A 43 15.76 16.12 -21.59
C ASN A 43 14.58 16.20 -22.59
N GLY A 44 13.47 16.85 -22.22
CA GLY A 44 12.35 17.11 -23.13
C GLY A 44 11.33 15.98 -23.21
N ILE A 45 11.49 14.91 -22.44
CA ILE A 45 10.53 13.80 -22.36
C ILE A 45 9.45 14.18 -21.34
N ARG A 46 8.25 14.49 -21.81
CA ARG A 46 7.16 15.02 -20.97
C ARG A 46 5.87 14.22 -21.04
N GLY A 47 5.81 13.20 -21.88
CA GLY A 47 4.72 12.24 -21.98
C GLY A 47 5.20 10.88 -22.47
N ARG A 48 4.31 9.88 -22.40
CA ARG A 48 4.61 8.51 -22.88
C ARG A 48 5.04 8.49 -24.36
N GLU A 49 4.48 9.36 -25.18
CA GLU A 49 4.79 9.47 -26.61
C GLU A 49 6.23 9.92 -26.89
N ASP A 50 6.83 10.72 -25.99
CA ASP A 50 8.15 11.29 -26.20
C ASP A 50 9.25 10.24 -26.05
N PHE A 51 8.98 9.14 -25.34
CA PHE A 51 9.89 7.99 -25.26
C PHE A 51 10.13 7.32 -26.60
N ARG A 52 9.26 7.51 -27.61
CA ARG A 52 9.53 7.04 -28.97
C ARG A 52 10.71 7.77 -29.61
N ALA A 53 10.96 9.03 -29.24
CA ALA A 53 12.08 9.81 -29.75
C ALA A 53 13.42 9.41 -29.12
N VAL A 54 13.39 8.76 -27.95
CA VAL A 54 14.59 8.25 -27.26
C VAL A 54 15.16 7.02 -27.97
N GLY A 55 14.32 6.24 -28.66
CA GLY A 55 14.72 5.07 -29.44
C GLY A 55 14.88 3.82 -28.59
N ASP A 56 15.93 3.74 -27.77
CA ASP A 56 16.29 2.53 -27.02
C ASP A 56 16.51 2.75 -25.51
N ALA A 57 16.58 1.64 -24.77
CA ALA A 57 16.76 1.66 -23.32
C ALA A 57 18.17 2.13 -22.91
N ALA A 58 19.18 1.90 -23.73
CA ALA A 58 20.54 2.36 -23.47
C ALA A 58 20.63 3.89 -23.51
N THR A 59 19.99 4.52 -24.49
CA THR A 59 19.94 5.99 -24.60
C THR A 59 19.19 6.58 -23.41
N LEU A 60 18.06 5.98 -23.01
CA LEU A 60 17.33 6.43 -21.82
C LEU A 60 18.18 6.29 -20.54
N ALA A 61 18.92 5.19 -20.40
CA ALA A 61 19.79 4.95 -19.25
C ALA A 61 20.84 6.06 -19.08
N VAL A 62 21.47 6.47 -20.18
CA VAL A 62 22.47 7.54 -20.18
C VAL A 62 21.83 8.92 -19.93
N LEU A 63 20.71 9.23 -20.59
CA LEU A 63 20.05 10.53 -20.49
C LEU A 63 19.52 10.82 -19.07
N ALA A 64 18.99 9.79 -18.42
CA ALA A 64 18.32 9.91 -17.13
C ALA A 64 19.13 9.38 -15.95
N ASP A 65 20.34 8.85 -16.19
CA ASP A 65 21.18 8.22 -15.17
C ASP A 65 20.42 7.09 -14.45
N LEU A 66 19.80 6.23 -15.27
CA LEU A 66 19.01 5.08 -14.82
C LEU A 66 19.82 3.80 -14.92
N PRO A 67 19.65 2.85 -13.97
CA PRO A 67 20.14 1.50 -14.15
C PRO A 67 19.58 0.90 -15.46
N PRO A 68 20.37 0.10 -16.20
CA PRO A 68 19.95 -0.46 -17.48
C PRO A 68 18.66 -1.27 -17.38
N ASP A 69 18.46 -2.00 -16.28
CA ASP A 69 17.24 -2.76 -16.01
C ASP A 69 16.01 -1.85 -15.82
N THR A 70 16.19 -0.71 -15.14
CA THR A 70 15.11 0.27 -14.94
C THR A 70 14.77 0.95 -16.26
N ALA A 71 15.77 1.33 -17.05
CA ALA A 71 15.55 1.92 -18.37
C ALA A 71 14.82 0.96 -19.32
N ALA A 72 15.17 -0.33 -19.30
CA ALA A 72 14.49 -1.37 -20.06
C ALA A 72 13.01 -1.49 -19.65
N ARG A 73 12.70 -1.55 -18.34
CA ARG A 73 11.32 -1.59 -17.83
C ARG A 73 10.50 -0.36 -18.20
N VAL A 74 11.12 0.82 -18.20
CA VAL A 74 10.47 2.09 -18.58
C VAL A 74 10.17 2.09 -20.08
N MET A 75 11.15 1.72 -20.93
CA MET A 75 10.95 1.66 -22.37
C MET A 75 9.93 0.59 -22.77
N ALA A 76 9.95 -0.59 -22.14
CA ALA A 76 8.97 -1.65 -22.37
C ALA A 76 7.55 -1.17 -22.07
N TRP A 77 7.36 -0.39 -21.01
CA TRP A 77 6.08 0.27 -20.73
C TRP A 77 5.74 1.35 -21.75
N ALA A 78 6.66 2.26 -22.03
CA ALA A 78 6.40 3.40 -22.88
C ALA A 78 6.01 2.96 -24.30
N LEU A 79 6.70 1.95 -24.84
CA LEU A 79 6.44 1.34 -26.14
C LEU A 79 5.24 0.37 -26.15
N GLY A 80 4.69 0.02 -24.98
CA GLY A 80 3.53 -0.88 -24.87
C GLY A 80 3.87 -2.35 -25.04
N LEU A 81 5.13 -2.72 -24.83
CA LEU A 81 5.59 -4.11 -24.81
C LEU A 81 5.23 -4.83 -23.51
N GLU A 82 4.89 -4.09 -22.46
CA GLU A 82 4.37 -4.62 -21.19
C GLU A 82 2.95 -4.11 -20.90
N ASN A 83 2.09 -5.04 -20.44
CA ASN A 83 0.80 -4.70 -19.86
C ASN A 83 1.00 -4.08 -18.47
N ILE A 84 0.37 -2.93 -18.22
CA ILE A 84 0.39 -2.29 -16.91
C ILE A 84 -0.58 -3.06 -16.00
N VAL A 85 -0.04 -3.81 -15.05
CA VAL A 85 -0.84 -4.44 -13.99
C VAL A 85 -1.05 -3.41 -12.89
N VAL A 86 -2.16 -2.68 -12.93
CA VAL A 86 -2.59 -1.82 -11.83
C VAL A 86 -3.26 -2.71 -10.78
N GLU A 87 -2.63 -2.88 -9.62
CA GLU A 87 -3.25 -3.56 -8.49
C GLU A 87 -4.32 -2.64 -7.86
N SER A 88 -5.54 -3.16 -7.65
CA SER A 88 -6.60 -2.43 -6.97
C SER A 88 -6.26 -2.21 -5.50
N ALA A 89 -6.67 -1.08 -4.93
CA ALA A 89 -6.45 -0.75 -3.53
C ALA A 89 -7.04 -1.78 -2.54
N ASP A 90 -8.09 -2.50 -2.95
CA ASP A 90 -8.76 -3.52 -2.15
C ASP A 90 -8.08 -4.90 -2.21
N LEU A 91 -6.83 -4.98 -2.69
CA LEU A 91 -6.10 -6.24 -2.81
C LEU A 91 -5.65 -6.74 -1.43
N VAL A 92 -6.26 -7.83 -0.97
CA VAL A 92 -5.80 -8.54 0.23
C VAL A 92 -4.67 -9.50 -0.11
N ARG A 93 -3.61 -9.51 0.70
CA ARG A 93 -2.49 -10.44 0.60
C ARG A 93 -2.38 -11.24 1.88
N CYS A 94 -2.10 -12.52 1.75
CA CYS A 94 -1.84 -13.37 2.91
C CYS A 94 -0.60 -12.89 3.65
N MET A 95 -0.70 -12.67 4.95
CA MET A 95 0.43 -12.26 5.79
C MET A 95 1.51 -13.35 5.94
N TYR A 96 1.16 -14.62 5.72
CA TYR A 96 2.09 -15.74 5.89
C TYR A 96 2.88 -16.06 4.63
N CYS A 97 2.27 -16.00 3.45
CA CYS A 97 2.92 -16.40 2.19
C CYS A 97 2.94 -15.30 1.12
N GLY A 98 2.32 -14.15 1.38
CA GLY A 98 2.26 -13.03 0.43
C GLY A 98 1.35 -13.26 -0.78
N THR A 99 0.73 -14.44 -0.91
CA THR A 99 -0.17 -14.74 -2.02
C THR A 99 -1.39 -13.81 -2.02
N LYS A 100 -1.70 -13.28 -3.20
CA LYS A 100 -2.88 -12.46 -3.45
C LYS A 100 -4.13 -13.29 -3.20
N GLN A 101 -5.03 -12.74 -2.40
CA GLN A 101 -6.32 -13.37 -2.18
C GLN A 101 -7.30 -13.00 -3.30
N PRO A 102 -8.29 -13.87 -3.59
CA PRO A 102 -9.38 -13.56 -4.49
C PRO A 102 -10.12 -12.27 -4.12
N LYS A 103 -10.78 -11.62 -5.07
CA LYS A 103 -11.52 -10.36 -4.82
C LYS A 103 -12.74 -10.54 -3.91
N ASP A 104 -13.26 -11.74 -3.84
CA ASP A 104 -14.36 -12.15 -2.97
C ASP A 104 -13.91 -12.60 -1.58
N TYR A 105 -12.61 -12.46 -1.25
CA TYR A 105 -12.07 -12.75 0.07
C TYR A 105 -12.80 -11.96 1.17
N LYS A 106 -13.20 -12.66 2.22
CA LYS A 106 -13.75 -12.12 3.45
C LYS A 106 -12.81 -12.37 4.62
N SER A 107 -12.82 -11.46 5.60
CA SER A 107 -12.05 -11.64 6.83
C SER A 107 -12.45 -12.94 7.52
N GLY A 108 -11.50 -13.85 7.69
CA GLY A 108 -11.72 -15.20 8.21
C GLY A 108 -11.53 -16.30 7.17
N ASP A 109 -11.48 -15.97 5.88
CA ASP A 109 -11.20 -16.95 4.84
C ASP A 109 -9.75 -17.46 4.90
N LEU A 110 -9.57 -18.71 4.53
CA LEU A 110 -8.26 -19.35 4.44
C LEU A 110 -7.58 -18.93 3.15
N CYS A 111 -6.26 -18.78 3.24
CA CYS A 111 -5.43 -18.51 2.08
C CYS A 111 -5.52 -19.68 1.10
N VAL A 112 -5.85 -19.37 -0.16
CA VAL A 112 -5.93 -20.36 -1.26
C VAL A 112 -4.62 -21.11 -1.54
N SER A 113 -3.48 -20.58 -1.07
CA SER A 113 -2.15 -21.15 -1.29
C SER A 113 -1.63 -21.92 -0.08
N CYS A 114 -1.58 -21.26 1.10
CA CYS A 114 -0.97 -21.88 2.29
C CYS A 114 -1.98 -22.49 3.27
N GLY A 115 -3.28 -22.35 3.03
CA GLY A 115 -4.35 -22.86 3.91
C GLY A 115 -4.46 -22.17 5.27
N LYS A 116 -3.56 -21.23 5.59
CA LYS A 116 -3.63 -20.42 6.82
C LYS A 116 -4.57 -19.24 6.58
N GLN A 117 -5.21 -18.75 7.64
CA GLN A 117 -6.03 -17.55 7.56
C GLN A 117 -5.23 -16.37 7.00
N ALA A 118 -5.70 -15.76 5.91
CA ALA A 118 -4.87 -14.81 5.16
C ALA A 118 -4.56 -13.54 5.96
N GLU A 119 -5.52 -13.08 6.76
CA GLU A 119 -5.35 -12.04 7.77
C GLU A 119 -5.73 -12.59 9.15
N PRO A 120 -4.95 -12.34 10.21
CA PRO A 120 -5.32 -12.74 11.55
C PRO A 120 -6.58 -11.97 11.99
N ILE A 121 -7.62 -12.68 12.43
CA ILE A 121 -8.75 -12.06 13.12
C ILE A 121 -8.24 -11.57 14.47
N MET A 122 -8.03 -10.27 14.56
CA MET A 122 -7.67 -9.61 15.80
C MET A 122 -8.96 -9.17 16.50
N ALA A 123 -9.17 -9.65 17.72
CA ALA A 123 -10.27 -9.22 18.57
C ALA A 123 -9.79 -8.15 19.56
N CYS A 124 -10.59 -7.12 19.76
CA CYS A 124 -10.23 -6.06 20.69
C CYS A 124 -10.49 -6.51 22.14
N PHE A 125 -9.44 -6.63 22.94
CA PHE A 125 -9.54 -6.98 24.37
C PHE A 125 -10.38 -5.97 25.20
N TRP A 126 -10.56 -4.75 24.71
CA TRP A 126 -11.31 -3.71 25.43
C TRP A 126 -12.81 -3.74 25.17
N CYS A 127 -13.23 -3.93 23.91
CA CYS A 127 -14.64 -3.80 23.51
C CYS A 127 -15.19 -5.00 22.71
N GLY A 128 -14.38 -6.05 22.51
CA GLY A 128 -14.77 -7.26 21.78
C GLY A 128 -14.98 -7.07 20.27
N SER A 129 -14.80 -5.86 19.75
CA SER A 129 -14.98 -5.60 18.31
C SER A 129 -13.81 -6.19 17.51
N THR A 130 -14.13 -6.80 16.37
CA THR A 130 -13.17 -7.31 15.39
C THR A 130 -12.98 -6.30 14.28
N GLY A 131 -11.77 -6.20 13.73
CA GLY A 131 -11.53 -5.35 12.58
C GLY A 131 -10.08 -5.36 12.12
N PRO A 132 -9.81 -4.84 10.93
CA PRO A 132 -8.46 -4.79 10.38
C PRO A 132 -7.61 -3.70 11.05
N GLY A 133 -6.29 -3.91 11.05
CA GLY A 133 -5.29 -2.94 11.48
C GLY A 133 -4.70 -3.20 12.87
N LYS A 134 -3.89 -2.26 13.36
CA LYS A 134 -3.18 -2.36 14.65
C LYS A 134 -4.01 -1.84 15.83
N PHE A 135 -4.99 -0.97 15.60
CA PHE A 135 -5.82 -0.37 16.64
C PHE A 135 -7.31 -0.52 16.33
N CYS A 136 -8.09 -0.78 17.37
CA CYS A 136 -9.54 -0.87 17.30
C CYS A 136 -10.15 0.51 16.96
N ARG A 137 -10.90 0.60 15.86
CA ARG A 137 -11.54 1.86 15.45
C ARG A 137 -12.66 2.32 16.38
N ARG A 138 -13.23 1.43 17.19
CA ARG A 138 -14.34 1.75 18.11
C ARG A 138 -13.87 2.37 19.41
N CYS A 139 -12.84 1.78 20.03
CA CYS A 139 -12.36 2.21 21.35
C CYS A 139 -10.93 2.72 21.35
N GLY A 140 -10.17 2.53 20.27
CA GLY A 140 -8.77 2.94 20.11
C GLY A 140 -7.74 2.02 20.77
N ALA A 141 -8.10 0.80 21.17
CA ALA A 141 -7.17 -0.12 21.85
C ALA A 141 -6.27 -0.80 20.83
N GLU A 142 -4.99 -0.96 21.14
CA GLU A 142 -4.10 -1.77 20.31
C GLU A 142 -4.63 -3.21 20.28
N PHE A 143 -4.66 -3.83 19.11
CA PHE A 143 -5.03 -5.22 18.99
C PHE A 143 -3.91 -6.10 19.57
N VAL A 144 -4.29 -7.09 20.37
CA VAL A 144 -3.39 -8.11 20.89
C VAL A 144 -3.53 -9.39 20.08
N PRO A 145 -2.48 -10.22 19.95
CA PRO A 145 -2.60 -11.53 19.32
C PRO A 145 -3.70 -12.37 19.97
N THR A 146 -4.40 -13.19 19.19
CA THR A 146 -5.49 -14.04 19.71
C THR A 146 -5.05 -14.95 20.86
N GLY A 147 -3.79 -15.43 20.83
CA GLY A 147 -3.19 -16.21 21.91
C GLY A 147 -2.91 -15.44 23.21
N GLU A 148 -3.08 -14.11 23.22
CA GLU A 148 -2.90 -13.26 24.40
C GLU A 148 -4.20 -12.50 24.77
N LEU A 149 -5.29 -12.73 24.04
CA LEU A 149 -6.55 -12.01 24.22
C LEU A 149 -7.12 -12.14 25.63
N GLU A 150 -7.19 -13.37 26.15
CA GLU A 150 -7.68 -13.65 27.50
C GLU A 150 -6.81 -13.01 28.58
N LEU A 151 -5.48 -12.97 28.37
CA LEU A 151 -4.56 -12.30 29.27
C LEU A 151 -4.80 -10.78 29.28
N ALA A 152 -5.01 -10.18 28.10
CA ALA A 152 -5.32 -8.76 27.99
C ALA A 152 -6.67 -8.41 28.64
N ILE A 153 -7.68 -9.27 28.51
CA ILE A 153 -8.98 -9.11 29.19
C ILE A 153 -8.81 -9.23 30.71
N LEU A 154 -8.00 -10.18 31.18
CA LEU A 154 -7.69 -10.32 32.60
C LEU A 154 -7.00 -9.07 33.15
N LEU A 155 -5.99 -8.55 32.46
CA LEU A 155 -5.28 -7.33 32.86
C LEU A 155 -6.20 -6.09 32.88
N LYS A 156 -7.15 -6.00 31.94
CA LYS A 156 -8.21 -4.99 31.96
C LYS A 156 -9.08 -5.12 33.21
N ARG A 157 -9.46 -6.35 33.60
CA ARG A 157 -10.26 -6.60 34.81
C ARG A 157 -9.47 -6.29 36.09
N ASP A 158 -8.16 -6.53 36.08
CA ASP A 158 -7.23 -6.14 37.15
C ASP A 158 -7.00 -4.61 37.22
N GLY A 159 -7.65 -3.83 36.33
CA GLY A 159 -7.69 -2.36 36.40
C GLY A 159 -6.59 -1.64 35.62
N LEU A 160 -5.81 -2.35 34.80
CA LEU A 160 -4.77 -1.71 34.01
C LEU A 160 -5.37 -0.79 32.92
N PRO A 161 -4.72 0.36 32.66
CA PRO A 161 -5.18 1.25 31.63
C PRO A 161 -4.92 0.67 30.24
N LYS A 162 -5.75 1.11 29.30
CA LYS A 162 -5.82 0.61 27.94
C LYS A 162 -4.49 0.67 27.15
N GLY A 163 -3.64 1.67 27.43
CA GLY A 163 -2.34 1.85 26.78
C GLY A 163 -1.25 0.90 27.29
N ASP A 164 -1.31 0.55 28.57
CA ASP A 164 -0.24 -0.19 29.25
C ASP A 164 -0.38 -1.70 29.08
N ILE A 165 -1.58 -2.19 28.77
CA ILE A 165 -1.84 -3.63 28.62
C ILE A 165 -0.97 -4.27 27.51
N PRO A 166 -0.93 -3.74 26.27
CA PRO A 166 -0.04 -4.28 25.23
C PRO A 166 1.43 -4.20 25.59
N GLU A 167 1.86 -3.12 26.24
CA GLU A 167 3.25 -2.93 26.67
C GLU A 167 3.64 -3.96 27.73
N LYS A 168 2.78 -4.16 28.73
CA LYS A 168 3.00 -5.15 29.78
C LYS A 168 3.03 -6.58 29.24
N LEU A 169 2.15 -6.93 28.30
CA LEU A 169 2.17 -8.25 27.65
C LEU A 169 3.45 -8.49 26.84
N ARG A 170 3.99 -7.45 26.19
CA ARG A 170 5.28 -7.55 25.49
C ARG A 170 6.47 -7.67 26.45
N GLY A 171 6.39 -7.02 27.61
CA GLY A 171 7.45 -7.04 28.63
C GLY A 171 7.46 -8.29 29.52
N MET A 172 6.38 -9.08 29.54
CA MET A 172 6.32 -10.30 30.36
C MET A 172 7.07 -11.48 29.74
N SER A 173 7.74 -12.25 30.60
CA SER A 173 8.30 -13.55 30.20
C SER A 173 7.20 -14.58 29.95
N GLN A 174 7.51 -15.64 29.22
CA GLN A 174 6.55 -16.72 28.98
C GLN A 174 6.10 -17.39 30.29
N ALA A 175 6.99 -17.53 31.26
CA ALA A 175 6.66 -18.08 32.58
C ALA A 175 5.63 -17.20 33.32
N ASP A 176 5.75 -15.88 33.26
CA ASP A 176 4.79 -14.95 33.88
C ASP A 176 3.43 -15.02 33.19
N LYS A 177 3.42 -15.15 31.85
CA LYS A 177 2.20 -15.35 31.06
C LYS A 177 1.51 -16.67 31.44
N ASP A 178 2.27 -17.73 31.68
CA ASP A 178 1.73 -19.03 32.07
C ASP A 178 1.09 -18.99 33.48
N VAL A 179 1.66 -18.23 34.41
CA VAL A 179 1.05 -17.96 35.73
C VAL A 179 -0.27 -17.20 35.59
N LEU A 180 -0.31 -16.15 34.75
CA LEU A 180 -1.54 -15.42 34.46
C LEU A 180 -2.59 -16.29 33.76
N TRP A 181 -2.18 -17.16 32.85
CA TRP A 181 -3.06 -18.18 32.26
C TRP A 181 -3.65 -19.11 33.32
N GLY A 182 -2.86 -19.48 34.32
CA GLY A 182 -3.31 -20.25 35.49
C GLY A 182 -4.34 -19.50 36.36
N ARG A 183 -4.45 -18.17 36.27
CA ARG A 183 -5.54 -17.39 36.87
C ARG A 183 -6.75 -17.28 35.94
N ALA A 184 -6.53 -17.07 34.64
CA ALA A 184 -7.58 -16.95 33.64
C ALA A 184 -8.46 -18.21 33.52
N ARG A 185 -7.87 -19.40 33.68
CA ARG A 185 -8.57 -20.71 33.58
C ARG A 185 -9.31 -21.17 34.84
N ARG A 186 -9.23 -20.43 35.95
CA ARG A 186 -9.94 -20.79 37.21
C ARG A 186 -11.35 -20.22 37.28
N TYR A 187 -11.80 -19.52 36.24
CA TYR A 187 -13.12 -18.90 36.12
C TYR A 187 -13.88 -19.51 34.96
#